data_AF-A0A4Q5YIC1-F1
#
_entry.id   AF-A0A4Q5YIC1-F1
#
_cell.length_a   1.000
_cell.length_b   1.000
_cell.length_c   1.000
_cell.angle_alpha   90.00
_cell.angle_beta   90.00
_cell.angle_gamma   90.00
#
_symmetry.space_group_name_H-M   'P 1'
#
loop_
_entity.id
_entity.type
_entity.pdbx_description
1 polymer ?
#
loop_
_entity_poly.entity_id
_entity_poly.type
_entity_poly.pdbx_seq_one_letter_code
_entity_poly.pdbx_strand_id
1 'polypeptide(L)'
;MPANEILLSSAALHKKVYKLMGNRFEVTVMAGTEVEAVRHIDAAVAEISRIEGLLTTFNDDSETAFINRNAGIKPVAVSSEVFNLIKRSIRISAITQGAFDISYGSIDKKLWNFDQSMTSLPNAATAKKMVRLINYRNIIMDESSGTVFLKEKGMRIGFGGIGKGYAAERAKEILKQRGVQSGIVNASGDLTVWGHQPGGKEWTIGIADPESAHQPFS
;
A
#
# COMPACT_ATOMS: atom_id res chain seq x y z
N MET A 1 21.03 11.32 -52.72
CA MET A 1 21.26 10.46 -51.55
C MET A 1 20.16 10.77 -50.56
N PRO A 2 19.25 9.82 -50.23
CA PRO A 2 18.24 10.11 -49.21
C PRO A 2 18.92 10.08 -47.84
N ALA A 3 18.66 11.12 -47.05
CA ALA A 3 19.08 11.18 -45.66
C ALA A 3 18.43 10.02 -44.90
N ASN A 4 19.25 9.26 -44.17
CA ASN A 4 18.79 8.31 -43.17
C ASN A 4 17.92 9.07 -42.16
N GLU A 5 16.60 8.95 -42.28
CA GLU A 5 15.72 9.09 -41.13
C GLU A 5 16.14 8.03 -40.12
N ILE A 6 16.89 8.46 -39.11
CA ILE A 6 17.06 7.70 -37.89
C ILE A 6 15.65 7.52 -37.35
N LEU A 7 15.09 6.32 -37.49
CA LEU A 7 13.93 5.85 -36.75
C LEU A 7 14.23 6.06 -35.27
N LEU A 8 13.87 7.23 -34.75
CA LEU A 8 13.72 7.43 -33.32
C LEU A 8 12.70 6.40 -32.90
N SER A 9 13.15 5.35 -32.20
CA SER A 9 12.26 4.42 -31.53
C SER A 9 11.30 5.26 -30.67
N SER A 10 10.06 5.42 -31.15
CA SER A 10 9.05 6.15 -30.40
C SER A 10 8.75 5.32 -29.17
N ALA A 11 9.06 5.85 -27.98
CA ALA A 11 8.84 5.15 -26.74
C ALA A 11 7.40 4.64 -26.66
N ALA A 12 7.24 3.35 -26.34
CA ALA A 12 5.96 2.67 -26.29
C ALA A 12 5.59 2.33 -24.84
N LEU A 13 4.31 2.07 -24.59
CA LEU A 13 3.87 1.57 -23.29
C LEU A 13 4.14 0.06 -23.19
N HIS A 14 4.83 -0.31 -22.12
CA HIS A 14 5.10 -1.69 -21.77
C HIS A 14 4.44 -1.99 -20.43
N LYS A 15 3.67 -3.08 -20.39
CA LYS A 15 2.85 -3.45 -19.25
C LYS A 15 3.16 -4.87 -18.80
N LYS A 16 3.28 -5.07 -17.49
CA LYS A 16 3.34 -6.40 -16.87
C LYS A 16 2.42 -6.45 -15.65
N VAL A 17 1.97 -7.65 -15.34
CA VAL A 17 1.03 -7.95 -14.27
C VAL A 17 1.67 -8.97 -13.33
N TYR A 18 1.59 -8.70 -12.03
CA TYR A 18 2.15 -9.55 -10.98
C TYR A 18 1.15 -9.75 -9.84
N LYS A 19 1.37 -10.80 -9.04
CA LYS A 19 0.71 -10.96 -7.74
C LYS A 19 1.69 -10.54 -6.65
N LEU A 20 1.43 -9.43 -5.99
CA LEU A 20 2.27 -8.82 -4.95
C LEU A 20 1.38 -8.36 -3.79
N MET A 21 1.86 -8.38 -2.54
CA MET A 21 1.05 -8.01 -1.37
C MET A 21 -0.31 -8.74 -1.33
N GLY A 22 -0.35 -10.00 -1.78
CA GLY A 22 -1.56 -10.81 -1.90
C GLY A 22 -2.56 -10.38 -2.99
N ASN A 23 -2.27 -9.33 -3.76
CA ASN A 23 -3.19 -8.69 -4.71
C ASN A 23 -2.63 -8.61 -6.12
N ARG A 24 -3.48 -8.28 -7.09
CA ARG A 24 -3.06 -8.02 -8.47
C ARG A 24 -2.42 -6.64 -8.58
N PHE A 25 -1.19 -6.58 -9.07
CA PHE A 25 -0.46 -5.36 -9.39
C PHE A 25 -0.23 -5.27 -10.89
N GLU A 26 -0.39 -4.08 -11.46
CA GLU A 26 -0.04 -3.75 -12.83
C GLU A 26 0.99 -2.62 -12.83
N VAL A 27 2.09 -2.83 -13.54
CA VAL A 27 3.11 -1.81 -13.73
C VAL A 27 3.23 -1.55 -15.23
N THR A 28 2.99 -0.30 -15.61
CA THR A 28 3.12 0.18 -16.98
C THR A 28 4.17 1.28 -17.04
N VAL A 29 5.13 1.16 -17.94
CA VAL A 29 6.19 2.16 -18.15
C VAL A 29 6.29 2.52 -19.62
N MET A 30 6.60 3.78 -19.91
CA MET A 30 7.00 4.19 -21.25
C MET A 30 8.51 3.98 -21.43
N ALA A 31 8.90 3.17 -22.41
CA ALA A 31 10.31 2.83 -22.67
C ALA A 31 10.58 2.63 -24.17
N GLY A 32 11.83 2.81 -24.58
CA GLY A 32 12.25 2.69 -25.98
C GLY A 32 12.37 1.24 -26.46
N THR A 33 12.51 0.28 -25.53
CA THR A 33 12.60 -1.16 -25.83
C THR A 33 11.93 -2.00 -24.74
N GLU A 34 11.53 -3.23 -25.06
CA GLU A 34 10.99 -4.16 -24.05
C GLU A 34 12.03 -4.52 -22.99
N VAL A 35 13.30 -4.70 -23.38
CA VAL A 35 14.40 -5.02 -22.44
C VAL A 35 14.59 -3.91 -21.40
N GLU A 36 14.56 -2.66 -21.83
CA GLU A 36 14.58 -1.52 -20.92
C GLU A 36 13.36 -1.50 -20.01
N ALA A 37 12.16 -1.70 -20.56
CA ALA A 37 10.93 -1.74 -19.78
C ALA A 37 10.96 -2.80 -18.68
N VAL A 38 11.40 -4.02 -19.00
CA VAL A 38 11.53 -5.11 -18.02
C VAL A 38 12.46 -4.71 -16.88
N ARG A 39 13.63 -4.12 -17.17
CA ARG A 39 14.55 -3.64 -16.11
C ARG A 39 13.97 -2.55 -15.21
N HIS A 40 13.06 -1.72 -15.71
CA HIS A 40 12.37 -0.73 -14.89
C HIS A 40 11.26 -1.37 -14.06
N ILE A 41 10.45 -2.22 -14.68
CA ILE A 41 9.37 -2.95 -14.04
C ILE A 41 9.91 -3.84 -12.91
N ASP A 42 11.00 -4.58 -13.14
CA ASP A 42 11.61 -5.44 -12.12
C ASP A 42 12.11 -4.62 -10.90
N ALA A 43 12.63 -3.42 -11.12
CA ALA A 43 13.02 -2.53 -10.03
C ALA A 43 11.80 -2.03 -9.23
N ALA A 44 10.69 -1.74 -9.89
CA ALA A 44 9.43 -1.39 -9.22
C ALA A 44 8.87 -2.57 -8.43
N VAL A 45 8.89 -3.78 -8.99
CA VAL A 45 8.46 -5.02 -8.32
C VAL A 45 9.32 -5.28 -7.09
N ALA A 46 10.64 -5.14 -7.20
CA ALA A 46 11.56 -5.30 -6.07
C ALA A 46 11.26 -4.31 -4.93
N GLU A 47 10.96 -3.05 -5.24
CA GLU A 47 10.57 -2.07 -4.22
C GLU A 47 9.23 -2.44 -3.57
N ILE A 48 8.22 -2.85 -4.35
CA ILE A 48 6.93 -3.30 -3.80
C ILE A 48 7.13 -4.50 -2.86
N SER A 49 7.94 -5.48 -3.24
CA SER A 49 8.27 -6.63 -2.39
C SER A 49 9.05 -6.23 -1.13
N ARG A 50 9.95 -5.24 -1.21
CA ARG A 50 10.63 -4.69 -0.02
C ARG A 50 9.62 -4.06 0.96
N ILE A 51 8.69 -3.25 0.44
CA ILE A 51 7.61 -2.65 1.24
C ILE A 51 6.70 -3.72 1.85
N GLU A 52 6.36 -4.76 1.10
CA GLU A 52 5.61 -5.91 1.61
C GLU A 52 6.32 -6.54 2.83
N GLY A 53 7.64 -6.76 2.72
CA GLY A 53 8.45 -7.29 3.80
C GLY A 53 8.45 -6.45 5.07
N LEU A 54 8.39 -5.11 4.96
CA LEU A 54 8.30 -4.21 6.11
C LEU A 54 6.92 -4.19 6.77
N LEU A 55 5.86 -4.21 5.95
CA LEU A 55 4.49 -3.91 6.39
C LEU A 55 3.65 -5.15 6.70
N THR A 56 4.06 -6.33 6.22
CA THR A 56 3.28 -7.56 6.38
C THR A 56 3.07 -7.93 7.84
N THR A 57 1.87 -8.39 8.18
CA THR A 57 1.58 -8.99 9.49
C THR A 57 1.67 -10.51 9.49
N PHE A 58 2.01 -11.12 8.35
CA PHE A 58 2.03 -12.56 8.13
C PHE A 58 3.43 -13.17 8.25
N ASN A 59 4.47 -12.34 8.14
CA ASN A 59 5.85 -12.74 8.41
C ASN A 59 6.24 -12.24 9.81
N ASP A 60 6.87 -13.10 10.61
CA ASP A 60 7.36 -12.75 11.93
C ASP A 60 8.58 -11.81 11.91
N ASP A 61 9.28 -11.67 10.78
CA ASP A 61 10.48 -10.84 10.67
C ASP A 61 10.22 -9.39 10.26
N SER A 62 8.95 -8.99 10.05
CA SER A 62 8.62 -7.61 9.70
C SER A 62 8.65 -6.69 10.92
N GLU A 63 9.00 -5.42 10.73
CA GLU A 63 8.91 -4.40 11.79
C GLU A 63 7.50 -4.31 12.39
N THR A 64 6.47 -4.48 11.54
CA THR A 64 5.08 -4.53 11.96
C THR A 64 4.80 -5.69 12.92
N ALA A 65 5.32 -6.88 12.63
CA ALA A 65 5.20 -8.04 13.50
C ALA A 65 5.97 -7.84 14.82
N PHE A 66 7.15 -7.22 14.79
CA PHE A 66 7.90 -6.86 16.00
C PHE A 66 7.11 -5.89 16.89
N ILE A 67 6.51 -4.83 16.33
CA ILE A 67 5.64 -3.91 17.08
C ILE A 67 4.48 -4.68 17.72
N ASN A 68 3.78 -5.50 16.93
CA ASN A 68 2.61 -6.25 17.38
C ASN A 68 2.93 -7.25 18.51
N ARG A 69 4.10 -7.93 18.45
CA ARG A 69 4.52 -8.87 19.52
C ARG A 69 4.88 -8.18 20.83
N ASN A 70 5.33 -6.91 20.77
CA ASN A 70 5.73 -6.15 21.95
C ASN A 70 4.62 -5.24 22.51
N ALA A 71 3.39 -5.37 22.01
CA ALA A 71 2.23 -4.61 22.49
C ALA A 71 2.01 -4.83 24.00
N GLY A 72 1.94 -3.73 24.75
CA GLY A 72 1.84 -3.73 26.21
C GLY A 72 3.09 -4.24 26.95
N ILE A 73 4.21 -4.46 26.26
CA ILE A 73 5.47 -4.95 26.83
C ILE A 73 6.52 -3.84 26.83
N LYS A 74 6.92 -3.35 25.64
CA LYS A 74 7.96 -2.31 25.50
C LYS A 74 7.88 -1.59 24.15
N PRO A 75 8.42 -0.36 24.05
CA PRO A 75 8.64 0.31 22.77
C PRO A 75 9.57 -0.48 21.85
N VAL A 76 9.35 -0.36 20.55
CA VAL A 76 10.14 -1.01 19.49
C VAL A 76 10.75 0.07 18.60
N ALA A 77 12.07 0.04 18.43
CA ALA A 77 12.75 0.88 17.44
C ALA A 77 12.42 0.39 16.04
N VAL A 78 12.13 1.33 15.15
CA VAL A 78 11.71 1.07 13.77
C VAL A 78 12.50 1.93 12.79
N SER A 79 12.51 1.54 11.52
CA SER A 79 13.06 2.38 10.47
C SER A 79 12.29 3.69 10.37
N SER A 80 12.96 4.74 9.92
CA SER A 80 12.32 6.05 9.68
C SER A 80 11.16 5.95 8.69
N GLU A 81 11.20 4.99 7.77
CA GLU A 81 10.14 4.74 6.79
C GLU A 81 8.85 4.25 7.48
N VAL A 82 8.95 3.18 8.28
CA VAL A 82 7.82 2.64 9.05
C VAL A 82 7.32 3.66 10.07
N PHE A 83 8.23 4.34 10.77
CA PHE A 83 7.89 5.41 11.71
C PHE A 83 7.06 6.50 11.02
N ASN A 84 7.53 7.05 9.90
CA ASN A 84 6.81 8.12 9.20
C ASN A 84 5.47 7.65 8.63
N LEU A 85 5.37 6.39 8.19
CA LEU A 85 4.10 5.82 7.73
C LEU A 85 3.09 5.73 8.88
N ILE A 86 3.50 5.24 10.06
CA ILE A 86 2.66 5.19 11.26
C ILE A 86 2.24 6.61 11.69
N LYS A 87 3.16 7.57 11.68
CA LYS A 87 2.88 8.99 11.99
C LYS A 87 1.82 9.55 11.06
N ARG A 88 1.94 9.27 9.75
CA ARG A 88 0.93 9.65 8.75
C ARG A 88 -0.40 8.97 9.01
N SER A 89 -0.41 7.68 9.32
CA SER A 89 -1.63 6.93 9.63
C SER A 89 -2.35 7.50 10.85
N ILE A 90 -1.65 7.82 11.93
CA ILE A 90 -2.22 8.46 13.12
C ILE A 90 -2.83 9.84 12.78
N ARG A 91 -2.15 10.63 11.93
CA ARG A 91 -2.71 11.90 11.46
C ARG A 91 -4.01 11.70 10.68
N ILE A 92 -4.06 10.68 9.81
CA ILE A 92 -5.30 10.33 9.07
C ILE A 92 -6.39 9.88 10.05
N SER A 93 -6.06 9.08 11.05
CA SER A 93 -6.99 8.69 12.11
C SER A 93 -7.55 9.89 12.86
N ALA A 94 -6.73 10.89 13.15
CA ALA A 94 -7.18 12.11 13.82
C ALA A 94 -8.18 12.91 12.97
N ILE A 95 -7.86 13.20 11.70
CA ILE A 95 -8.74 14.00 10.83
C ILE A 95 -10.03 13.27 10.44
N THR A 96 -10.01 11.93 10.45
CA THR A 96 -11.19 11.09 10.19
C THR A 96 -11.93 10.68 11.48
N GLN A 97 -11.53 11.22 12.63
CA GLN A 97 -12.12 10.90 13.93
C GLN A 97 -12.12 9.40 14.27
N GLY A 98 -11.15 8.65 13.73
CA GLY A 98 -11.00 7.20 13.92
C GLY A 98 -11.71 6.34 12.89
N ALA A 99 -12.36 6.91 11.87
CA ALA A 99 -12.94 6.11 10.78
C ALA A 99 -11.87 5.33 10.00
N PHE A 100 -10.68 5.93 9.83
CA PHE A 100 -9.46 5.20 9.47
C PHE A 100 -8.64 4.96 10.74
N ASP A 101 -8.27 3.71 11.03
CA ASP A 101 -7.44 3.38 12.19
C ASP A 101 -6.59 2.14 11.91
N ILE A 102 -5.26 2.28 11.84
CA ILE A 102 -4.36 1.14 11.58
C ILE A 102 -4.33 0.13 12.72
N SER A 103 -4.83 0.47 13.92
CA SER A 103 -5.02 -0.49 15.01
C SER A 103 -6.22 -1.41 14.80
N TYR A 104 -6.93 -1.31 13.65
CA TYR A 104 -7.97 -2.26 13.26
C TYR A 104 -7.48 -3.71 13.35
N GLY A 105 -6.19 -3.95 13.16
CA GLY A 105 -5.58 -5.28 13.29
C GLY A 105 -5.77 -5.92 14.67
N SER A 106 -6.18 -5.15 15.68
CA SER A 106 -6.52 -5.60 17.04
C SER A 106 -7.92 -6.20 17.18
N ILE A 107 -8.73 -6.14 16.12
CA ILE A 107 -10.06 -6.75 16.11
C ILE A 107 -9.99 -8.24 16.46
N ASP A 108 -10.95 -8.70 17.25
CA ASP A 108 -11.05 -10.11 17.61
C ASP A 108 -11.08 -10.99 16.35
N LYS A 109 -10.24 -12.04 16.32
CA LYS A 109 -10.12 -12.94 15.16
C LYS A 109 -11.44 -13.59 14.76
N LYS A 110 -12.34 -13.84 15.71
CA LYS A 110 -13.68 -14.40 15.45
C LYS A 110 -14.55 -13.44 14.63
N LEU A 111 -14.32 -12.13 14.76
CA LEU A 111 -14.99 -11.09 13.98
C LEU A 111 -14.21 -10.77 12.68
N TRP A 112 -12.87 -10.84 12.73
CA TRP A 112 -11.96 -10.51 11.63
C TRP A 112 -12.11 -11.38 10.38
N ASN A 113 -12.36 -12.67 10.57
CA ASN A 113 -12.38 -13.62 9.45
C ASN A 113 -13.69 -13.65 8.67
N PHE A 114 -14.63 -12.73 8.96
CA PHE A 114 -16.00 -12.77 8.42
C PHE A 114 -16.51 -14.19 8.43
N ASP A 115 -16.56 -14.79 9.64
CA ASP A 115 -16.95 -16.18 9.82
C ASP A 115 -18.21 -16.44 8.99
N GLN A 116 -18.04 -17.20 7.90
CA GLN A 116 -19.07 -17.40 6.90
C GLN A 116 -20.24 -18.21 7.45
N SER A 117 -20.09 -18.79 8.64
CA SER A 117 -21.15 -19.46 9.38
C SER A 117 -21.97 -18.52 10.26
N MET A 118 -21.58 -17.24 10.40
CA MET A 118 -22.35 -16.26 11.16
C MET A 118 -23.70 -16.00 10.50
N THR A 119 -24.76 -16.42 11.17
CA THR A 119 -26.16 -16.17 10.76
C THR A 119 -26.72 -14.86 11.31
N SER A 120 -26.01 -14.23 12.26
CA SER A 120 -26.40 -12.94 12.85
C SER A 120 -25.18 -12.20 13.40
N LEU A 121 -25.28 -10.86 13.48
CA LEU A 121 -24.26 -10.02 14.10
C LEU A 121 -24.25 -10.20 15.63
N PRO A 122 -23.09 -10.08 16.29
CA PRO A 122 -23.02 -10.10 17.75
C PRO A 122 -23.80 -8.93 18.33
N ASN A 123 -24.35 -9.12 19.54
CA ASN A 123 -24.97 -8.01 20.27
C ASN A 123 -23.95 -6.89 20.55
N ALA A 124 -24.45 -5.68 20.81
CA ALA A 124 -23.63 -4.48 20.97
C ALA A 124 -22.54 -4.61 22.06
N ALA A 125 -22.83 -5.29 23.17
CA ALA A 125 -21.86 -5.49 24.25
C ALA A 125 -20.70 -6.42 23.82
N THR A 126 -21.00 -7.47 23.08
CA THR A 126 -20.01 -8.38 22.50
C THR A 126 -19.18 -7.68 21.42
N ALA A 127 -19.83 -6.96 20.49
CA ALA A 127 -19.16 -6.17 19.47
C ALA A 127 -18.18 -5.16 20.10
N LYS A 128 -18.62 -4.42 21.12
CA LYS A 128 -17.77 -3.45 21.83
C LYS A 128 -16.53 -4.12 22.47
N LYS A 129 -16.68 -5.33 23.01
CA LYS A 129 -15.53 -6.10 23.55
C LYS A 129 -14.56 -6.52 22.43
N MET A 130 -15.08 -6.93 21.28
CA MET A 130 -14.29 -7.39 20.13
C MET A 130 -13.46 -6.29 19.46
N VAL A 131 -13.86 -5.02 19.60
CA VAL A 131 -13.16 -3.86 19.02
C VAL A 131 -12.43 -2.99 20.04
N ARG A 132 -12.46 -3.36 21.34
CA ARG A 132 -11.96 -2.49 22.44
C ARG A 132 -10.50 -2.06 22.31
N LEU A 133 -9.69 -2.85 21.60
CA LEU A 133 -8.27 -2.61 21.39
C LEU A 133 -7.97 -1.75 20.14
N ILE A 134 -8.99 -1.44 19.34
CA ILE A 134 -8.88 -0.52 18.20
C ILE A 134 -8.96 0.90 18.75
N ASN A 135 -7.81 1.55 18.87
CA ASN A 135 -7.69 2.92 19.33
C ASN A 135 -6.30 3.48 18.94
N TYR A 136 -6.23 4.23 17.85
CA TYR A 136 -4.98 4.85 17.39
C TYR A 136 -4.31 5.75 18.44
N ARG A 137 -5.06 6.30 19.41
CA ARG A 137 -4.52 7.13 20.50
C ARG A 137 -3.63 6.34 21.46
N ASN A 138 -3.73 5.01 21.44
CA ASN A 138 -2.86 4.11 22.19
C ASN A 138 -1.61 3.68 21.40
N ILE A 139 -1.40 4.21 20.19
CA ILE A 139 -0.14 4.09 19.45
C ILE A 139 0.74 5.27 19.86
N ILE A 140 1.73 5.00 20.69
CA ILE A 140 2.65 6.01 21.23
C ILE A 140 3.89 6.04 20.35
N MET A 141 4.29 7.23 19.92
CA MET A 141 5.47 7.44 19.10
C MET A 141 6.43 8.37 19.82
N ASP A 142 7.72 7.99 19.84
CA ASP A 142 8.80 8.83 20.33
C ASP A 142 9.73 9.17 19.16
N GLU A 143 9.68 10.43 18.73
CA GLU A 143 10.48 10.94 17.61
C GLU A 143 11.97 11.02 17.92
N SER A 144 12.33 11.20 19.20
CA SER A 144 13.73 11.33 19.61
C SER A 144 14.46 9.98 19.56
N SER A 145 13.76 8.91 19.94
CA SER A 145 14.31 7.55 19.93
C SER A 145 13.92 6.73 18.71
N GLY A 146 13.01 7.22 17.86
CA GLY A 146 12.52 6.49 16.68
C GLY A 146 11.75 5.23 17.05
N THR A 147 11.03 5.26 18.18
CA THR A 147 10.32 4.08 18.70
C THR A 147 8.81 4.20 18.62
N VAL A 148 8.16 3.05 18.46
CA VAL A 148 6.69 2.90 18.49
C VAL A 148 6.31 1.93 19.60
N PHE A 149 5.30 2.30 20.39
CA PHE A 149 4.77 1.48 21.46
C PHE A 149 3.25 1.37 21.37
N LEU A 150 2.73 0.14 21.36
CA LEU A 150 1.30 -0.11 21.51
C LEU A 150 0.99 -0.26 22.99
N LYS A 151 0.21 0.67 23.55
CA LYS A 151 0.02 0.82 25.00
C LYS A 151 -0.60 -0.40 25.68
N GLU A 152 -1.56 -1.07 25.02
CA GLU A 152 -2.30 -2.17 25.63
C GLU A 152 -1.84 -3.54 25.11
N LYS A 153 -1.76 -4.51 26.03
CA LYS A 153 -1.44 -5.90 25.69
C LYS A 153 -2.48 -6.47 24.73
N GLY A 154 -2.00 -7.05 23.63
CA GLY A 154 -2.84 -7.64 22.59
C GLY A 154 -3.28 -6.66 21.49
N MET A 155 -2.95 -5.37 21.60
CA MET A 155 -3.08 -4.45 20.46
C MET A 155 -2.22 -4.94 19.29
N ARG A 156 -2.70 -4.63 18.08
CA ARG A 156 -2.03 -4.91 16.82
C ARG A 156 -2.31 -3.78 15.83
N ILE A 157 -1.31 -3.43 15.05
CA ILE A 157 -1.44 -2.56 13.89
C ILE A 157 -1.34 -3.37 12.60
N GLY A 158 -1.97 -2.87 11.54
CA GLY A 158 -1.89 -3.37 10.18
C GLY A 158 -2.07 -2.24 9.17
N PHE A 159 -1.49 -2.42 7.99
CA PHE A 159 -1.45 -1.39 6.95
C PHE A 159 -2.40 -1.68 5.78
N GLY A 160 -3.42 -2.52 5.95
CA GLY A 160 -4.31 -2.93 4.85
C GLY A 160 -5.01 -1.77 4.15
N GLY A 161 -5.34 -0.70 4.88
CA GLY A 161 -5.99 0.50 4.35
C GLY A 161 -5.05 1.58 3.79
N ILE A 162 -3.73 1.35 3.73
CA ILE A 162 -2.77 2.37 3.25
C ILE A 162 -1.55 1.79 2.51
N GLY A 163 -1.19 0.54 2.79
CA GLY A 163 0.08 -0.07 2.39
C GLY A 163 0.22 -0.26 0.88
N LYS A 164 -0.85 -0.64 0.17
CA LYS A 164 -0.80 -0.80 -1.30
C LYS A 164 -0.58 0.52 -2.02
N GLY A 165 -1.32 1.57 -1.66
CA GLY A 165 -1.11 2.92 -2.18
C GLY A 165 0.29 3.44 -1.87
N TYR A 166 0.79 3.19 -0.65
CA TYR A 166 2.18 3.52 -0.30
C TYR A 166 3.21 2.79 -1.18
N ALA A 167 3.07 1.47 -1.36
CA ALA A 167 3.95 0.68 -2.23
C ALA A 167 3.90 1.16 -3.69
N ALA A 168 2.72 1.52 -4.20
CA ALA A 168 2.57 2.07 -5.54
C ALA A 168 3.29 3.41 -5.72
N GLU A 169 3.16 4.33 -4.74
CA GLU A 169 3.89 5.60 -4.74
C GLU A 169 5.42 5.41 -4.67
N ARG A 170 5.90 4.49 -3.83
CA ARG A 170 7.34 4.16 -3.74
C ARG A 170 7.88 3.55 -5.04
N ALA A 171 7.12 2.66 -5.66
CA ALA A 171 7.45 2.12 -6.98
C ALA A 171 7.56 3.22 -8.05
N LYS A 172 6.61 4.17 -8.08
CA LYS A 172 6.68 5.36 -8.94
C LYS A 172 7.95 6.16 -8.68
N GLU A 173 8.31 6.41 -7.42
CA GLU A 173 9.52 7.17 -7.08
C GLU A 173 10.79 6.48 -7.62
N ILE A 174 10.91 5.16 -7.45
CA ILE A 174 12.02 4.36 -8.03
C ILE A 174 12.05 4.48 -9.55
N LEU A 175 10.90 4.38 -10.21
CA LEU A 175 10.81 4.50 -11.67
C LEU A 175 11.23 5.89 -12.15
N LYS A 176 10.78 6.96 -11.49
CA LYS A 176 11.18 8.34 -11.78
C LYS A 176 12.68 8.56 -11.57
N GLN A 177 13.25 8.03 -10.48
CA GLN A 177 14.70 8.10 -10.21
C GLN A 177 15.52 7.38 -11.28
N ARG A 178 14.96 6.33 -11.89
CA ARG A 178 15.57 5.60 -13.01
C ARG A 178 15.35 6.27 -14.37
N GLY A 179 14.77 7.47 -14.41
CA GLY A 179 14.56 8.24 -15.64
C GLY A 179 13.27 7.94 -16.40
N VAL A 180 12.38 7.08 -15.88
CA VAL A 180 11.10 6.77 -16.52
C VAL A 180 10.19 7.99 -16.45
N GLN A 181 9.94 8.62 -17.59
CA GLN A 181 9.21 9.89 -17.68
C GLN A 181 7.70 9.74 -17.51
N SER A 182 7.14 8.61 -17.94
CA SER A 182 5.70 8.34 -17.90
C SER A 182 5.40 6.90 -17.51
N GLY A 183 4.34 6.70 -16.73
CA GLY A 183 3.90 5.37 -16.37
C GLY A 183 2.71 5.35 -15.41
N ILE A 184 2.31 4.12 -15.08
CA ILE A 184 1.22 3.79 -14.17
C ILE A 184 1.68 2.67 -13.23
N VAL A 185 1.36 2.79 -11.94
CA VAL A 185 1.34 1.64 -11.03
C VAL A 185 -0.08 1.51 -10.47
N ASN A 186 -0.72 0.38 -10.75
CA ASN A 186 -2.06 0.05 -10.26
C ASN A 186 -1.97 -1.13 -9.29
N ALA A 187 -2.19 -0.86 -8.00
CA ALA A 187 -2.19 -1.84 -6.93
C ALA A 187 -3.61 -2.26 -6.56
N SER A 188 -4.31 -2.90 -7.51
CA SER A 188 -5.70 -3.36 -7.36
C SER A 188 -6.69 -2.24 -7.04
N GLY A 189 -6.56 -1.08 -7.71
CA GLY A 189 -7.39 0.11 -7.51
C GLY A 189 -6.65 1.26 -6.82
N ASP A 190 -5.64 0.94 -6.00
CA ASP A 190 -4.71 1.94 -5.47
C ASP A 190 -3.75 2.39 -6.59
N LEU A 191 -4.14 3.45 -7.30
CA LEU A 191 -3.53 3.87 -8.56
C LEU A 191 -2.63 5.10 -8.40
N THR A 192 -1.49 5.08 -9.04
CA THR A 192 -0.66 6.28 -9.26
C THR A 192 -0.18 6.36 -10.71
N VAL A 193 -0.16 7.58 -11.23
CA VAL A 193 0.28 7.89 -12.60
C VAL A 193 1.22 9.07 -12.60
N TRP A 194 2.09 9.14 -13.61
CA TRP A 194 2.94 10.29 -13.86
C TRP A 194 3.25 10.44 -15.35
N GLY A 195 3.66 11.64 -15.73
CA GLY A 195 3.91 11.98 -17.12
C GLY A 195 2.63 11.92 -17.96
N HIS A 196 2.81 11.64 -19.25
CA HIS A 196 1.74 11.61 -20.24
C HIS A 196 1.71 10.28 -20.98
N GLN A 197 0.56 9.96 -21.58
CA GLN A 197 0.42 8.87 -22.55
C GLN A 197 1.27 9.12 -23.80
N PRO A 198 1.50 8.09 -24.64
CA PRO A 198 2.06 8.28 -25.97
C PRO A 198 1.32 9.36 -26.75
N GLY A 199 2.07 10.27 -27.37
CA GLY A 199 1.49 11.43 -28.06
C GLY A 199 1.14 12.61 -27.15
N GLY A 200 1.54 12.59 -25.87
CA GLY A 200 1.43 13.75 -24.96
C GLY A 200 0.06 13.95 -24.32
N LYS A 201 -0.86 12.97 -24.44
CA LYS A 201 -2.19 13.05 -23.83
C LYS A 201 -2.13 12.81 -22.33
N GLU A 202 -3.04 13.44 -21.59
CA GLU A 202 -3.26 13.15 -20.17
C GLU A 202 -3.72 11.71 -19.95
N TRP A 203 -3.45 11.17 -18.76
CA TRP A 203 -3.94 9.86 -18.37
C TRP A 203 -5.45 9.91 -18.08
N THR A 204 -6.23 9.12 -18.82
CA THR A 204 -7.64 8.88 -18.49
C THR A 204 -7.75 7.78 -17.44
N ILE A 205 -8.30 8.09 -16.27
CA ILE A 205 -8.51 7.13 -15.17
C ILE A 205 -9.99 6.83 -15.03
N GLY A 206 -10.36 5.57 -15.28
CA GLY A 206 -11.73 5.12 -15.12
C GLY A 206 -12.08 4.84 -13.66
N ILE A 207 -13.25 5.27 -13.21
CA ILE A 207 -13.83 4.91 -11.91
C ILE A 207 -14.80 3.75 -12.14
N ALA A 208 -14.66 2.63 -11.43
CA ALA A 208 -15.57 1.50 -11.59
C ALA A 208 -16.96 1.80 -11.01
N ASP A 209 -18.02 1.36 -11.70
CA ASP A 209 -19.37 1.35 -11.15
C ASP A 209 -19.48 0.28 -10.04
N PRO A 210 -19.84 0.64 -8.79
CA PRO A 210 -19.98 -0.33 -7.71
C PRO A 210 -21.07 -1.39 -7.97
N GLU A 211 -22.08 -1.10 -8.81
CA GLU A 211 -23.15 -2.01 -9.19
C GLU A 211 -22.81 -2.79 -10.48
N SER A 212 -21.75 -2.41 -11.18
CA SER A 212 -21.34 -3.01 -12.46
C SER A 212 -19.81 -3.11 -12.57
N ALA A 213 -19.25 -4.16 -11.98
CA ALA A 213 -17.80 -4.38 -11.82
C ALA A 213 -16.95 -4.36 -13.12
N HIS A 214 -17.57 -4.33 -14.29
CA HIS A 214 -16.90 -4.32 -15.59
C HIS A 214 -17.19 -3.06 -16.42
N GLN A 215 -17.93 -2.10 -15.88
CA GLN A 215 -18.23 -0.84 -16.56
C GLN A 215 -17.57 0.34 -15.84
N PRO A 216 -16.87 1.23 -16.56
CA PRO A 216 -16.48 2.50 -16.00
C PRO A 216 -17.72 3.39 -15.80
N PHE A 217 -17.84 3.99 -14.62
CA PHE A 217 -18.83 4.98 -14.25
C PHE A 217 -18.48 6.37 -14.81
N SER A 218 -17.18 6.73 -14.84
CA SER A 218 -16.62 7.96 -15.41
C SER A 218 -15.18 7.76 -15.84
#